data_AF-A0A495JUP1-F1
#
_entry.id   AF-A0A495JUP1-F1
#
_cell.length_a   1.000
_cell.length_b   1.000
_cell.length_c   1.000
_cell.angle_alpha   90.00
_cell.angle_beta   90.00
_cell.angle_gamma   90.00
#
_symmetry.space_group_name_H-M   'P 1'
#
loop_
_entity.id
_entity.type
_entity.pdbx_description
1 polymer ?
#
loop_
_entity_poly.entity_id
_entity_poly.type
_entity_poly.pdbx_seq_one_letter_code
_entity_poly.pdbx_strand_id
1 'polypeptide(L)'
;MPTRLDAAREAATTAATNALAGRGVEAVLCDQLAAEIVAVLLIARSERGLTWLRGMRATARQNELINRHHTISALTLFATRTALQDAMVAAADALVAALGRRTN
;
A
#
# COMPACT_ATOMS: atom_id res chain seq x y z
N MET A 1 -22.25 -11.59 -2.68
CA MET A 1 -21.85 -10.25 -3.15
C MET A 1 -20.58 -9.86 -2.42
N PRO A 2 -19.55 -9.36 -3.11
CA PRO A 2 -18.32 -8.89 -2.46
C PRO A 2 -18.67 -7.75 -1.50
N THR A 3 -18.08 -7.76 -0.31
CA THR A 3 -18.32 -6.68 0.66
C THR A 3 -17.65 -5.39 0.16
N ARG A 4 -18.10 -4.24 0.67
CA ARG A 4 -17.44 -2.94 0.38
C ARG A 4 -15.94 -2.95 0.76
N LEU A 5 -15.55 -3.79 1.73
CA LEU A 5 -14.17 -3.98 2.13
C LEU A 5 -13.38 -4.81 1.11
N ASP A 6 -13.98 -5.86 0.54
CA ASP A 6 -13.33 -6.70 -0.47
C ASP A 6 -13.06 -5.89 -1.75
N ALA A 7 -14.05 -5.12 -2.20
CA ALA A 7 -13.88 -4.23 -3.35
C ALA A 7 -12.83 -3.12 -3.10
N ALA A 8 -12.79 -2.57 -1.87
CA ALA A 8 -11.76 -1.60 -1.49
C ALA A 8 -10.36 -2.22 -1.45
N ARG A 9 -10.24 -3.47 -0.98
CA ARG A 9 -8.98 -4.21 -0.95
C ARG A 9 -8.49 -4.48 -2.37
N GLU A 10 -9.35 -4.97 -3.25
CA GLU A 10 -9.02 -5.22 -4.65
C GLU A 10 -8.53 -3.94 -5.35
N ALA A 11 -9.30 -2.85 -5.25
CA ALA A 11 -8.93 -1.57 -5.85
C ALA A 11 -7.57 -1.04 -5.32
N ALA A 12 -7.32 -1.18 -4.02
CA ALA A 12 -6.07 -0.75 -3.41
C ALA A 12 -4.88 -1.63 -3.83
N THR A 13 -5.08 -2.95 -3.94
CA THR A 13 -4.05 -3.86 -4.43
C THR A 13 -3.70 -3.55 -5.88
N THR A 14 -4.70 -3.37 -6.75
CA THR A 14 -4.47 -2.98 -8.16
C THR A 14 -3.72 -1.65 -8.27
N ALA A 15 -4.08 -0.66 -7.45
CA ALA A 15 -3.40 0.64 -7.45
C ALA A 15 -1.92 0.52 -7.04
N ALA A 16 -1.61 -0.27 -6.01
CA ALA A 16 -0.24 -0.55 -5.60
C ALA A 16 0.56 -1.32 -6.67
N THR A 17 -0.02 -2.38 -7.24
CA THR A 17 0.63 -3.17 -8.31
C THR A 17 0.97 -2.31 -9.51
N ASN A 18 0.06 -1.44 -9.96
CA ASN A 18 0.29 -0.54 -11.09
C ASN A 18 1.42 0.46 -10.82
N ALA A 19 1.50 1.01 -9.61
CA ALA A 19 2.57 1.92 -9.22
C ALA A 19 3.94 1.24 -9.17
N LEU A 20 4.00 -0.01 -8.68
CA LEU A 20 5.24 -0.81 -8.67
C LEU A 20 5.67 -1.20 -10.09
N ALA A 21 4.73 -1.66 -10.91
CA ALA A 21 4.98 -2.04 -12.30
C ALA A 21 5.46 -0.84 -13.14
N GLY A 22 4.86 0.35 -12.95
CA GLY A 22 5.27 1.59 -13.61
C GLY A 22 6.71 2.05 -13.28
N ARG A 23 7.33 1.44 -12.27
CA ARG A 23 8.72 1.69 -11.85
C ARG A 23 9.66 0.53 -12.20
N GLY A 24 9.21 -0.47 -12.95
CA GLY A 24 10.03 -1.59 -13.41
C GLY A 24 10.30 -2.65 -12.33
N VAL A 25 9.45 -2.74 -11.30
CA VAL A 25 9.49 -3.83 -10.32
C VAL A 25 9.00 -5.13 -10.98
N GLU A 26 9.66 -6.24 -10.68
CA GLU A 26 9.26 -7.56 -11.22
C GLU A 26 7.82 -7.91 -10.82
N ALA A 27 7.04 -8.45 -11.76
CA ALA A 27 5.61 -8.69 -11.57
C ALA A 27 5.28 -9.56 -10.35
N VAL A 28 6.06 -10.62 -10.12
CA VAL A 28 5.91 -11.51 -8.94
C VAL A 28 6.09 -10.72 -7.63
N LEU A 29 7.02 -9.76 -7.63
CA LEU A 29 7.30 -8.91 -6.49
C LEU A 29 6.23 -7.81 -6.32
N CYS A 30 5.67 -7.31 -7.42
CA CYS A 30 4.59 -6.32 -7.38
C CYS A 30 3.39 -6.83 -6.60
N ASP A 31 2.93 -8.06 -6.87
CA ASP A 31 1.75 -8.62 -6.23
C ASP A 31 1.97 -8.89 -4.73
N GLN A 32 3.15 -9.40 -4.37
CA GLN A 32 3.53 -9.64 -2.97
C GLN A 32 3.58 -8.31 -2.19
N LEU A 33 4.28 -7.31 -2.72
CA LEU A 33 4.42 -6.01 -2.07
C LEU A 33 3.08 -5.26 -2.00
N ALA A 34 2.26 -5.32 -3.06
CA ALA A 34 0.94 -4.71 -3.07
C ALA A 34 0.02 -5.29 -2.00
N ALA A 35 -0.03 -6.62 -1.86
CA ALA A 35 -0.83 -7.29 -0.85
C ALA A 35 -0.44 -6.87 0.58
N GLU A 36 0.87 -6.79 0.85
CA GLU A 36 1.35 -6.37 2.16
C GLU A 36 1.13 -4.90 2.47
N ILE A 37 1.33 -4.02 1.48
CA ILE A 37 1.01 -2.59 1.58
C ILE A 37 -0.45 -2.41 2.00
N VAL A 38 -1.37 -3.10 1.32
CA VAL A 38 -2.81 -3.00 1.61
C VAL A 38 -3.14 -3.57 2.98
N ALA A 39 -2.56 -4.70 3.37
CA ALA A 39 -2.75 -5.27 4.70
C ALA A 39 -2.34 -4.30 5.81
N VAL A 40 -1.16 -3.69 5.67
CA VAL A 40 -0.63 -2.69 6.60
C VAL A 40 -1.52 -1.44 6.68
N LEU A 41 -1.97 -0.93 5.53
CA LEU A 41 -2.89 0.22 5.46
C LEU A 41 -4.24 -0.08 6.13
N LEU A 42 -4.78 -1.28 5.95
CA LEU A 42 -6.03 -1.70 6.58
C LEU A 42 -5.91 -1.84 8.10
N ILE A 43 -4.81 -2.41 8.60
CA ILE A 43 -4.50 -2.46 10.04
C ILE A 43 -4.46 -1.04 10.59
N ALA A 44 -3.73 -0.15 9.92
CA ALA A 44 -3.53 1.18 10.45
C ALA A 44 -4.77 2.09 10.32
N ARG A 45 -5.65 1.84 9.34
CA ARG A 45 -7.01 2.39 9.32
C ARG A 45 -7.79 1.98 10.57
N SER A 46 -7.69 0.73 10.99
CA SER A 46 -8.36 0.23 12.20
C SER A 46 -7.80 0.88 13.47
N GLU A 47 -6.48 1.06 13.56
CA GLU A 47 -5.82 1.60 14.75
C GLU A 47 -5.91 3.13 14.86
N ARG A 48 -5.81 3.86 13.74
CA ARG A 48 -5.62 5.33 13.72
C ARG A 48 -6.57 6.09 12.78
N GLY A 49 -7.39 5.39 12.00
CA GLY A 49 -8.43 5.99 11.14
C GLY A 49 -7.95 6.49 9.76
N LEU A 50 -8.91 6.87 8.92
CA LEU A 50 -8.67 7.30 7.52
C LEU A 50 -7.91 8.63 7.41
N THR A 51 -8.02 9.52 8.40
CA THR A 51 -7.23 10.77 8.46
C THR A 51 -5.75 10.46 8.60
N TRP A 52 -5.40 9.41 9.35
CA TRP A 52 -4.03 8.95 9.48
C TRP A 52 -3.50 8.37 8.17
N LEU A 53 -4.33 7.66 7.38
CA LEU A 53 -3.96 7.20 6.03
C LEU A 53 -3.64 8.36 5.07
N ARG A 54 -4.41 9.46 5.11
CA ARG A 54 -4.12 10.67 4.33
C ARG A 54 -2.81 11.36 4.76
N GLY A 55 -2.45 11.23 6.03
CA GLY A 55 -1.21 11.75 6.59
C GLY A 55 -0.01 10.78 6.49
N MET A 56 -0.21 9.58 5.93
CA MET A 56 0.74 8.46 6.00
C MET A 56 1.89 8.60 4.99
N ARG A 57 2.57 9.75 5.03
CA ARG A 57 3.97 9.94 4.60
C ARG A 57 4.97 9.36 5.61
N ALA A 58 4.51 8.60 6.61
CA ALA A 58 5.31 8.17 7.74
C ALA A 58 6.25 7.02 7.36
N THR A 59 7.50 7.40 7.10
CA THR A 59 8.71 6.59 6.87
C THR A 59 8.83 5.34 7.76
N ALA A 60 8.22 5.34 8.95
CA ALA A 60 8.28 4.23 9.89
C ALA A 60 7.65 2.92 9.39
N ARG A 61 6.46 2.98 8.76
CA ARG A 61 5.75 1.78 8.29
C ARG A 61 6.32 1.28 6.95
N GLN A 62 6.82 2.22 6.12
CA GLN A 62 7.68 1.92 4.98
C GLN A 62 8.92 1.15 5.44
N ASN A 63 9.66 1.68 6.42
CA ASN A 63 10.84 1.01 6.96
C ASN A 63 10.51 -0.36 7.59
N GLU A 64 9.33 -0.54 8.17
CA GLU A 64 8.89 -1.82 8.72
C GLU A 64 8.64 -2.89 7.65
N LEU A 65 7.97 -2.52 6.54
CA LEU A 65 7.81 -3.39 5.37
C LEU A 65 9.17 -3.70 4.72
N ILE A 66 10.00 -2.68 4.56
CA ILE A 66 11.37 -2.78 4.05
C ILE A 66 12.20 -3.76 4.88
N ASN A 67 12.07 -3.69 6.21
CA ASN A 67 12.76 -4.60 7.10
C ASN A 67 12.16 -6.01 7.02
N ARG A 68 10.84 -6.21 6.96
CA ARG A 68 10.32 -7.59 6.87
C ARG A 68 10.78 -8.38 5.64
N HIS A 69 11.20 -7.70 4.56
CA HIS A 69 11.75 -8.30 3.34
C HIS A 69 13.28 -8.30 3.27
N HIS A 70 13.99 -8.54 4.39
CA HIS A 70 15.46 -8.63 4.45
C HIS A 70 16.10 -9.65 3.49
N THR A 71 15.32 -10.53 2.84
CA THR A 71 15.78 -11.49 1.83
C THR A 71 15.94 -10.87 0.43
N ILE A 72 15.34 -9.70 0.19
CA ILE A 72 15.56 -8.89 -1.00
C ILE A 72 16.74 -7.97 -0.69
N SER A 73 17.73 -7.87 -1.59
CA SER A 73 18.93 -7.08 -1.32
C SER A 73 18.57 -5.66 -0.90
N ALA A 74 19.21 -5.13 0.15
CA ALA A 74 18.98 -3.77 0.64
C ALA A 74 19.14 -2.71 -0.49
N LEU A 75 19.92 -3.01 -1.53
CA LEU A 75 20.08 -2.18 -2.72
C LEU A 75 18.83 -2.20 -3.63
N THR A 76 18.26 -3.38 -3.89
CA THR A 76 17.00 -3.55 -4.62
C THR A 76 15.86 -2.85 -3.89
N LEU A 77 15.87 -2.94 -2.57
CA LEU A 77 14.83 -2.37 -1.73
C LEU A 77 14.98 -0.85 -1.52
N PHE A 78 16.22 -0.35 -1.51
CA PHE A 78 16.54 1.08 -1.56
C PHE A 78 16.22 1.69 -2.94
N ALA A 79 16.53 1.00 -4.04
CA ALA A 79 16.20 1.40 -5.41
C ALA A 79 14.68 1.43 -5.66
N THR A 80 13.92 0.54 -4.99
CA THR A 80 12.46 0.49 -5.07
C THR A 80 11.76 1.33 -4.01
N ARG A 81 12.48 2.09 -3.17
CA ARG A 81 11.88 2.89 -2.09
C ARG A 81 10.90 3.93 -2.62
N THR A 82 11.21 4.57 -3.74
CA THR A 82 10.29 5.51 -4.41
C THR A 82 9.09 4.77 -4.99
N ALA A 83 9.29 3.58 -5.58
CA ALA A 83 8.20 2.75 -6.10
C ALA A 83 7.25 2.28 -4.99
N LEU A 84 7.79 1.85 -3.86
CA LEU A 84 7.04 1.50 -2.66
C LEU A 84 6.27 2.68 -2.10
N GLN A 85 6.89 3.87 -2.06
CA GLN A 85 6.20 5.08 -1.63
C GLN A 85 5.03 5.43 -2.54
N ASP A 86 5.24 5.42 -3.86
CA ASP A 86 4.19 5.68 -4.84
C ASP A 86 3.06 4.66 -4.72
N ALA A 87 3.39 3.38 -4.53
CA ALA A 87 2.42 2.30 -4.34
C ALA A 87 1.62 2.44 -3.05
N MET A 88 2.25 2.83 -1.95
CA MET A 88 1.57 3.10 -0.68
C MET A 88 0.63 4.30 -0.78
N VAL A 89 1.02 5.36 -1.50
CA VAL A 89 0.15 6.51 -1.75
C VAL A 89 -1.05 6.11 -2.61
N ALA A 90 -0.80 5.41 -3.72
CA ALA A 90 -1.87 4.96 -4.62
C ALA A 90 -2.88 4.03 -3.92
N ALA A 91 -2.40 3.08 -3.11
CA ALA A 91 -3.25 2.21 -2.32
C ALA A 91 -4.02 2.97 -1.23
N ALA A 92 -3.38 3.92 -0.54
CA ALA A 92 -4.05 4.74 0.47
C ALA A 92 -5.17 5.59 -0.16
N ASP A 93 -4.92 6.20 -1.31
CA ASP A 93 -5.92 6.99 -2.04
C ASP A 93 -7.09 6.11 -2.50
N ALA A 94 -6.83 4.91 -3.01
CA ALA A 94 -7.87 3.94 -3.38
C ALA A 94 -8.73 3.52 -2.17
N LEU A 95 -8.09 3.23 -1.03
CA LEU A 95 -8.81 2.92 0.22
C LEU A 95 -9.63 4.11 0.70
N VAL A 96 -9.10 5.33 0.60
CA VAL A 96 -9.83 6.55 0.96
C VAL A 96 -10.97 6.83 -0.01
N ALA A 97 -10.83 6.57 -1.31
CA ALA A 97 -11.93 6.74 -2.26
C ALA A 97 -13.05 5.73 -2.01
N ALA A 98 -12.71 4.47 -1.75
CA ALA A 98 -13.69 3.41 -1.53
C ALA A 98 -14.37 3.50 -0.14
N LEU A 99 -13.62 3.91 0.90
CA LEU A 99 -14.05 3.87 2.30
C LEU A 99 -14.27 5.27 2.92
N GLY A 100 -13.82 6.33 2.26
CA GLY A 100 -13.87 7.72 2.73
C GLY A 100 -15.21 8.40 2.45
N ARG A 101 -16.11 8.24 3.43
CA ARG A 101 -17.39 8.94 3.65
C ARG A 101 -18.60 8.44 2.84
N ARG A 102 -19.64 7.97 3.55
CA ARG A 102 -20.91 8.71 3.55
C ARG A 102 -20.65 9.90 4.47
N THR A 103 -20.59 11.11 3.92
CA THR A 103 -20.79 12.34 4.70
C THR A 103 -22.26 12.36 5.01
N ASN A 104 -22.61 12.21 6.28
CA ASN A 104 -23.96 12.31 6.87
C ASN A 104 -25.12 11.84 5.98
#